data_AF-D2BE49-F1
#
_entry.id   AF-D2BE49-F1
#
_cell.length_a   1.000
_cell.length_b   1.000
_cell.length_c   1.000
_cell.angle_alpha   90.00
_cell.angle_beta   90.00
_cell.angle_gamma   90.00
#
_symmetry.space_group_name_H-M   'P 1'
#
loop_
_entity.id
_entity.type
_entity.pdbx_description
1 polymer ?
#
loop_
_entity_poly.entity_id
_entity_poly.type
_entity_poly.pdbx_seq_one_letter_code
_entity_poly.pdbx_strand_id
1 'polypeptide(L)'
;MLAFRRQRHQELTTLITSHYAERTAEHTEHDAIERRVTDLYTKAVEQLGSEKAAVRLGGLYALERLAQDNPAHRQTIVNVICAYLRMPYTVPNTDAHTAQPPGPWQIKPVPSTGGEGERQVRLTAQRILAEHLKDERTAEERDAGQPTGPRFWDDMRIDLSGAILISFDINRCRVSEASFSKATFTGNASFDKATFTGAAWFDEVTFTGTTWFHRATFTGETWFNKAIFTKNARFNEATFTKDIWCDATFTGEAGFRRATFTGTAWFDEATFTGEAGFDKATFSGEARFNKATFSEDAEFRDATFTGNARFGEVTFSKGAYFQGKDAQVFQPDGHHSWPDGWVVVVRPDGTGFLQRQETVASSANLAGSDVDPKN
;
A
#
# COMPACT_ATOMS: atom_id res chain seq x y z
N MET A 1 31.10 46.83 55.85
CA MET A 1 29.80 46.61 55.16
C MET A 1 29.79 47.03 53.69
N LEU A 2 30.37 48.18 53.31
CA LEU A 2 30.39 48.66 51.91
C LEU A 2 31.19 47.77 50.93
N ALA A 3 32.37 47.27 51.35
CA ALA A 3 33.20 46.39 50.53
C ALA A 3 32.52 45.05 50.20
N PHE A 4 31.86 44.44 51.19
CA PHE A 4 31.09 43.19 51.01
C PHE A 4 29.90 43.36 50.06
N ARG A 5 29.20 44.51 50.11
CA ARG A 5 28.12 44.83 49.17
C ARG A 5 28.63 45.05 47.75
N ARG A 6 29.81 45.66 47.57
CA ARG A 6 30.47 45.79 46.25
C ARG A 6 30.91 44.44 45.70
N GLN A 7 31.52 43.60 46.53
CA GLN A 7 31.95 42.27 46.12
C GLN A 7 30.76 41.40 45.69
N ARG A 8 29.68 41.37 46.49
CA ARG A 8 28.47 40.62 46.15
C ARG A 8 27.79 41.14 44.88
N HIS A 9 27.83 42.46 44.63
CA HIS A 9 27.30 43.04 43.40
C HIS A 9 28.18 42.73 42.17
N GLN A 10 29.51 42.68 42.33
CA GLN A 10 30.42 42.22 41.29
C GLN A 10 30.19 40.74 40.95
N GLU A 11 30.12 39.86 41.95
CA GLU A 11 29.85 38.43 41.76
C GLU A 11 28.51 38.20 41.04
N LEU A 12 27.46 38.93 41.41
CA LEU A 12 26.15 38.83 40.77
C LEU A 12 26.17 39.33 39.31
N THR A 13 26.84 40.46 39.06
CA THR A 13 26.97 41.03 37.72
C THR A 13 27.77 40.10 36.80
N THR A 14 28.86 39.51 37.29
CA THR A 14 29.66 38.54 36.55
C THR A 14 28.84 37.28 36.20
N LEU A 15 28.08 36.75 37.15
CA LEU A 15 27.23 35.57 36.95
C LEU A 15 26.08 35.83 35.96
N ILE A 16 25.45 37.00 36.04
CA ILE A 16 24.41 37.40 35.07
C ILE A 16 25.03 37.54 33.67
N THR A 17 26.19 38.20 33.57
CA THR A 17 26.87 38.42 32.28
C THR A 17 27.34 37.11 31.66
N SER A 18 27.86 36.16 32.46
CA SER A 18 28.25 34.84 31.95
C SER A 18 27.04 34.05 31.45
N HIS A 19 25.92 34.07 32.18
CA HIS A 19 24.69 33.40 31.75
C HIS A 19 24.12 34.00 30.45
N TYR A 20 24.14 35.33 30.30
CA TYR A 20 23.76 35.98 29.04
C TYR A 20 24.73 35.64 27.91
N ALA A 21 26.05 35.61 28.17
CA ALA A 21 27.05 35.23 27.18
C ALA A 21 26.86 33.79 26.70
N GLU A 22 26.62 32.84 27.61
CA GLU A 22 26.30 31.44 27.29
C GLU A 22 25.06 31.34 26.40
N ARG A 23 23.94 31.97 26.79
CA ARG A 23 22.71 32.01 25.98
C ARG A 23 22.95 32.58 24.59
N THR A 24 23.69 33.68 24.48
CA THR A 24 24.00 34.28 23.17
C THR A 24 24.92 33.39 22.32
N ALA A 25 25.86 32.67 22.94
CA ALA A 25 26.72 31.72 22.26
C ALA A 25 25.93 30.52 21.74
N GLU A 26 25.02 29.96 22.55
CA GLU A 26 24.10 28.88 22.15
C GLU A 26 23.22 29.31 20.96
N HIS A 27 22.62 30.50 21.01
CA HIS A 27 21.85 31.04 19.89
C HIS A 27 22.70 31.23 18.62
N THR A 28 23.94 31.74 18.77
CA THR A 28 24.84 31.95 17.63
C THR A 28 25.30 30.63 17.01
N GLU A 29 25.58 29.61 17.83
CA GLU A 29 25.94 28.27 17.37
C GLU A 29 24.76 27.61 16.65
N HIS A 30 23.56 27.73 17.21
CA HIS A 30 22.33 27.24 16.58
C HIS A 30 22.11 27.90 15.20
N ASP A 31 22.16 29.22 15.12
CA ASP A 31 22.05 29.97 13.85
C ASP A 31 23.11 29.54 12.82
N ALA A 32 24.34 29.27 13.28
CA ALA A 32 25.42 28.82 12.40
C ALA A 32 25.19 27.40 11.88
N ILE A 33 24.67 26.50 12.72
CA ILE A 33 24.30 25.13 12.32
C ILE A 33 23.15 25.20 11.31
N GLU A 34 22.09 25.98 11.57
CA GLU A 34 20.96 26.12 10.65
C GLU A 34 21.36 26.67 9.28
N ARG A 35 22.23 27.70 9.25
CA ARG A 35 22.78 28.22 7.98
C ARG A 35 23.56 27.15 7.24
N ARG A 36 24.43 26.41 7.92
CA ARG A 36 25.22 25.32 7.31
C ARG A 36 24.32 24.21 6.75
N VAL A 37 23.28 23.83 7.48
CA VAL A 37 22.28 22.85 7.03
C VAL A 37 21.56 23.34 5.77
N THR A 38 21.15 24.62 5.76
CA THR A 38 20.49 25.25 4.60
C THR A 38 21.39 25.30 3.36
N ASP A 39 22.68 25.62 3.53
CA ASP A 39 23.66 25.65 2.44
C ASP A 39 23.91 24.25 1.86
N LEU A 40 24.06 23.24 2.73
CA LEU A 40 24.22 21.85 2.31
C LEU A 40 22.99 21.32 1.59
N TYR A 41 21.79 21.64 2.10
CA TYR A 41 20.53 21.32 1.46
C TYR A 41 20.44 21.91 0.06
N THR A 42 20.69 23.22 -0.06
CA THR A 42 20.62 23.95 -1.34
C THR A 42 21.57 23.34 -2.37
N LYS A 43 22.80 23.05 -1.96
CA LYS A 43 23.80 22.42 -2.83
C LYS A 43 23.40 21.01 -3.27
N ALA A 44 22.82 20.21 -2.38
CA ALA A 44 22.40 18.85 -2.70
C ALA A 44 21.20 18.84 -3.67
N VAL A 45 20.26 19.77 -3.50
CA VAL A 45 19.14 19.98 -4.43
C VAL A 45 19.64 20.44 -5.80
N GLU A 46 20.60 21.37 -5.87
CA GLU A 46 21.23 21.80 -7.12
C GLU A 46 21.91 20.62 -7.84
N GLN A 47 22.62 19.76 -7.11
CA GLN A 47 23.23 18.55 -7.65
C GLN A 47 22.19 17.56 -8.20
N LEU A 48 21.03 17.43 -7.54
CA LEU A 48 19.93 16.59 -8.01
C LEU A 48 19.31 17.11 -9.32
N GLY A 49 19.40 18.41 -9.61
CA GLY A 49 18.98 19.02 -10.87
C GLY A 49 20.00 18.89 -12.02
N SER A 50 21.15 18.26 -11.80
CA SER A 50 22.19 18.14 -12.82
C SER A 50 21.81 17.20 -13.96
N GLU A 51 22.20 17.53 -15.20
CA GLU A 51 22.11 16.62 -16.36
C GLU A 51 22.94 15.32 -16.19
N LYS A 52 23.99 15.36 -15.34
CA LYS A 52 24.88 14.22 -15.12
C LYS A 52 24.36 13.33 -14.00
N ALA A 53 24.01 12.08 -14.32
CA ALA A 53 23.52 11.10 -13.35
C ALA A 53 24.45 10.92 -12.13
N ALA A 54 25.77 10.89 -12.34
CA ALA A 54 26.74 10.78 -11.24
C ALA A 54 26.66 11.96 -10.24
N VAL A 55 26.37 13.17 -10.72
CA VAL A 55 26.18 14.36 -9.86
C VAL A 55 24.87 14.24 -9.09
N ARG A 56 23.79 13.79 -9.74
CA ARG A 56 22.50 13.55 -9.08
C ARG A 56 22.59 12.49 -7.99
N LEU A 57 23.32 11.40 -8.23
CA LEU A 57 23.61 10.37 -7.21
C LEU A 57 24.35 10.98 -6.00
N GLY A 58 25.35 11.83 -6.25
CA GLY A 58 26.03 12.58 -5.20
C GLY A 58 25.08 13.47 -4.38
N GLY A 59 24.13 14.13 -5.06
CA GLY A 59 23.07 14.92 -4.43
C GLY A 59 22.15 14.09 -3.55
N LEU A 60 21.70 12.92 -4.01
CA LEU A 60 20.87 12.01 -3.22
C LEU A 60 21.56 11.53 -1.94
N TYR A 61 22.82 11.11 -2.00
CA TYR A 61 23.56 10.68 -0.80
C TYR A 61 23.87 11.86 0.13
N ALA A 62 24.06 13.06 -0.40
CA ALA A 62 24.21 14.26 0.42
C ALA A 62 22.90 14.60 1.16
N LEU A 63 21.75 14.47 0.50
CA LEU A 63 20.42 14.61 1.11
C LEU A 63 20.18 13.52 2.18
N GLU A 64 20.47 12.26 1.88
CA GLU A 64 20.35 11.14 2.84
C GLU A 64 21.15 11.44 4.11
N ARG A 65 22.42 11.80 3.96
CA ARG A 65 23.29 12.14 5.10
C ARG A 65 22.76 13.33 5.88
N LEU A 66 22.26 14.36 5.20
CA LEU A 66 21.69 15.53 5.85
C LEU A 66 20.46 15.15 6.70
N ALA A 67 19.57 14.31 6.18
CA ALA A 67 18.40 13.79 6.90
C ALA A 67 18.78 12.89 8.07
N GLN A 68 19.83 12.09 7.91
CA GLN A 68 20.35 11.21 8.94
C GLN A 68 20.83 12.00 10.16
N ASP A 69 21.58 13.08 9.92
CA ASP A 69 22.16 13.93 10.96
C ASP A 69 21.15 14.96 11.53
N ASN A 70 20.05 15.24 10.83
CA ASN A 70 19.08 16.29 11.18
C ASN A 70 17.63 15.77 11.15
N PRO A 71 17.13 15.16 12.24
CA PRO A 71 15.79 14.57 12.28
C PRO A 71 14.64 15.51 11.88
N ALA A 72 14.72 16.79 12.24
CA ALA A 72 13.72 17.80 11.89
C ALA A 72 13.56 18.01 10.37
N HIS A 73 14.56 17.64 9.56
CA HIS A 73 14.56 17.84 8.12
C HIS A 73 14.19 16.57 7.32
N ARG A 74 14.01 15.43 7.98
CA ARG A 74 13.76 14.13 7.32
C ARG A 74 12.56 14.19 6.38
N GLN A 75 11.42 14.70 6.84
CA GLN A 75 10.22 14.80 6.00
C GLN A 75 10.44 15.71 4.79
N THR A 76 11.12 16.85 4.96
CA THR A 76 11.45 17.74 3.85
C THR A 76 12.32 17.04 2.81
N ILE A 77 13.30 16.25 3.25
CA ILE A 77 14.20 15.51 2.35
C ILE A 77 13.46 14.35 1.67
N VAL A 78 12.61 13.61 2.39
CA VAL A 78 11.70 12.62 1.80
C VAL A 78 10.83 13.26 0.72
N ASN A 79 10.27 14.45 0.97
CA ASN A 79 9.47 15.19 0.00
C ASN A 79 10.26 15.56 -1.27
N VAL A 80 11.54 15.94 -1.14
CA VAL A 80 12.43 16.22 -2.28
C VAL A 80 12.67 14.95 -3.10
N ILE A 81 12.95 13.83 -2.45
CA ILE A 81 13.17 12.53 -3.13
C ILE A 81 11.88 12.10 -3.86
N CYS A 82 10.73 12.22 -3.20
CA CYS A 82 9.41 11.99 -3.78
C CYS A 82 9.14 12.91 -4.98
N ALA A 83 9.44 14.21 -4.88
CA ALA A 83 9.29 15.16 -5.98
C ALA A 83 10.14 14.78 -7.19
N TYR A 84 11.39 14.34 -6.98
CA TYR A 84 12.25 13.84 -8.04
C TYR A 84 11.66 12.59 -8.72
N LEU A 85 11.15 11.63 -7.94
CA LEU A 85 10.53 10.42 -8.47
C LEU A 85 9.24 10.69 -9.28
N ARG A 86 8.52 11.78 -8.95
CA ARG A 86 7.34 12.23 -9.70
C ARG A 86 7.68 12.95 -11.02
N MET A 87 8.94 13.32 -11.26
CA MET A 87 9.32 13.90 -12.56
C MET A 87 9.08 12.88 -13.69
N PRO A 88 8.66 13.34 -14.89
CA PRO A 88 8.39 12.45 -16.02
C PRO A 88 9.54 11.49 -16.32
N TYR A 89 9.20 10.23 -16.63
CA TYR A 89 10.17 9.19 -16.94
C TYR A 89 9.61 8.28 -18.01
N THR A 90 10.46 7.89 -18.97
CA THR A 90 10.12 6.86 -19.94
C THR A 90 10.98 5.65 -19.62
N VAL A 91 10.33 4.52 -19.31
CA VAL A 91 11.04 3.27 -19.05
C VAL A 91 11.82 2.88 -20.31
N PRO A 92 13.16 2.71 -20.24
CA PRO A 92 13.93 2.21 -21.36
C PRO A 92 13.38 0.84 -21.76
N ASN A 93 13.03 0.68 -23.03
CA ASN A 93 12.40 -0.55 -23.52
C ASN A 93 13.36 -1.74 -23.39
N THR A 94 13.13 -2.63 -22.41
CA THR A 94 13.86 -3.89 -22.25
C THR A 94 13.42 -4.97 -23.25
N ASP A 95 12.34 -4.75 -24.01
CA ASP A 95 11.80 -5.71 -24.97
C ASP A 95 12.46 -5.64 -26.35
N ALA A 96 13.67 -5.08 -26.45
CA ALA A 96 14.51 -5.15 -27.66
C ALA A 96 14.99 -6.59 -28.00
N HIS A 97 14.40 -7.62 -27.39
CA HIS A 97 14.57 -9.03 -27.75
C HIS A 97 13.50 -9.55 -28.73
N THR A 98 12.47 -8.76 -29.07
CA THR A 98 11.52 -9.09 -30.15
C THR A 98 11.81 -8.37 -31.47
N ALA A 99 12.87 -7.57 -31.52
CA ALA A 99 13.33 -6.94 -32.77
C ALA A 99 13.98 -8.01 -33.68
N GLN A 100 13.46 -8.12 -34.90
CA GLN A 100 14.00 -8.88 -36.02
C GLN A 100 15.53 -8.76 -36.06
N PRO A 101 16.30 -9.86 -36.23
CA PRO A 101 17.75 -9.79 -36.22
C PRO A 101 18.22 -8.77 -37.25
N PRO A 102 19.09 -7.81 -36.87
CA PRO A 102 19.57 -6.80 -37.80
C PRO A 102 20.33 -7.46 -38.95
N GLY A 103 20.13 -6.97 -40.17
CA GLY A 103 20.94 -7.37 -41.32
C GLY A 103 22.44 -7.08 -41.06
N PRO A 104 23.36 -7.74 -41.79
CA PRO A 104 24.80 -7.80 -41.46
C PRO A 104 25.55 -6.46 -41.41
N TRP A 105 24.89 -5.32 -41.65
CA TRP A 105 25.49 -3.98 -41.67
C TRP A 105 24.71 -2.91 -40.89
N GLN A 106 23.80 -3.29 -39.98
CA GLN A 106 23.15 -2.33 -39.09
C GLN A 106 23.97 -2.15 -37.80
N ILE A 107 24.65 -1.02 -37.70
CA ILE A 107 25.26 -0.54 -36.44
C ILE A 107 24.11 -0.34 -35.45
N LYS A 108 24.11 -1.09 -34.34
CA LYS A 108 23.21 -0.82 -33.22
C LYS A 108 23.42 0.63 -32.78
N PRO A 109 22.39 1.49 -32.72
CA PRO A 109 22.54 2.75 -32.02
C PRO A 109 23.00 2.42 -30.59
N VAL A 110 24.10 3.03 -30.17
CA VAL A 110 24.57 2.97 -28.79
C VAL A 110 23.40 3.38 -27.90
N PRO A 111 23.01 2.60 -26.88
CA PRO A 111 21.91 2.99 -26.01
C PRO A 111 22.19 4.38 -25.45
N SER A 112 21.19 5.27 -25.49
CA SER A 112 21.32 6.61 -24.92
C SER A 112 21.77 6.47 -23.46
N THR A 113 22.99 6.90 -23.16
CA THR A 113 23.61 6.81 -21.82
C THR A 113 22.78 7.54 -20.75
N GLY A 114 21.94 8.50 -21.14
CA GLY A 114 21.05 9.22 -20.25
C GLY A 114 19.94 8.39 -19.61
N GLY A 115 19.35 7.42 -20.35
CA GLY A 115 18.21 6.62 -19.87
C GLY A 115 18.59 5.65 -18.75
N GLU A 116 19.74 4.96 -18.89
CA GLU A 116 20.26 4.08 -17.84
C GLU A 116 20.76 4.90 -16.64
N GLY A 117 21.39 6.05 -16.87
CA GLY A 117 21.80 6.95 -15.79
C GLY A 117 20.61 7.41 -14.95
N GLU A 118 19.53 7.86 -15.59
CA GLU A 118 18.28 8.24 -14.91
C GLU A 118 17.64 7.08 -14.16
N ARG A 119 17.63 5.88 -14.77
CA ARG A 119 17.15 4.66 -14.13
C ARG A 119 17.90 4.38 -12.82
N GLN A 120 19.22 4.48 -12.82
CA GLN A 120 20.04 4.26 -11.63
C GLN A 120 19.75 5.29 -10.54
N VAL A 121 19.60 6.58 -10.88
CA VAL A 121 19.29 7.62 -9.89
C VAL A 121 17.92 7.36 -9.23
N ARG A 122 16.91 6.95 -10.01
CA ARG A 122 15.58 6.61 -9.48
C ARG A 122 15.59 5.38 -8.58
N LEU A 123 16.34 4.34 -8.97
CA LEU A 123 16.52 3.15 -8.14
C LEU A 123 17.23 3.50 -6.81
N THR A 124 18.21 4.41 -6.83
CA THR A 124 18.86 4.92 -5.62
C THR A 124 17.87 5.70 -4.75
N ALA A 125 17.09 6.61 -5.33
CA ALA A 125 16.05 7.35 -4.62
C ALA A 125 15.03 6.41 -3.93
N GLN A 126 14.51 5.41 -4.65
CA GLN A 126 13.61 4.40 -4.08
C GLN A 126 14.29 3.59 -2.97
N ARG A 127 15.57 3.23 -3.13
CA ARG A 127 16.33 2.47 -2.12
C ARG A 127 16.51 3.28 -0.84
N ILE A 128 16.84 4.57 -0.94
CA ILE A 128 16.97 5.46 0.23
C ILE A 128 15.65 5.51 0.99
N LEU A 129 14.51 5.68 0.29
CA LEU A 129 13.19 5.63 0.92
C LEU A 129 12.95 4.28 1.62
N ALA A 130 13.11 3.16 0.90
CA ALA A 130 12.87 1.83 1.47
C ALA A 130 13.76 1.53 2.69
N GLU A 131 15.02 1.95 2.66
CA GLU A 131 15.96 1.72 3.74
C GLU A 131 15.58 2.48 5.01
N HIS A 132 15.19 3.74 4.87
CA HIS A 132 14.86 4.59 6.01
C HIS A 132 13.42 4.43 6.52
N LEU A 133 12.53 3.84 5.71
CA LEU A 133 11.17 3.51 6.14
C LEU A 133 11.08 2.11 6.79
N LYS A 134 12.15 1.34 6.80
CA LYS A 134 12.17 -0.01 7.36
C LYS A 134 12.33 0.03 8.89
N ASP A 135 11.27 -0.37 9.60
CA ASP A 135 11.32 -0.57 11.04
C ASP A 135 11.65 -2.04 11.32
N GLU A 136 12.85 -2.30 11.85
CA GLU A 136 13.31 -3.66 12.16
C GLU A 136 12.68 -4.23 13.42
N ARG A 137 11.97 -3.41 14.21
CA ARG A 137 11.33 -3.84 15.45
C ARG A 137 10.16 -4.80 15.18
N THR A 138 9.93 -5.73 16.09
CA THR A 138 8.69 -6.51 16.14
C THR A 138 7.54 -5.66 16.69
N ALA A 139 6.31 -6.19 16.66
CA ALA A 139 5.17 -5.49 17.26
C ALA A 139 5.35 -5.35 18.77
N GLU A 140 5.85 -6.41 19.42
CA GLU A 140 6.08 -6.46 20.87
C GLU A 140 7.17 -5.48 21.30
N GLU A 141 8.24 -5.36 20.51
CA GLU A 141 9.31 -4.38 20.77
C GLU A 141 8.80 -2.94 20.66
N ARG A 142 7.91 -2.67 19.71
CA ARG A 142 7.25 -1.36 19.58
C ARG A 142 6.35 -1.06 20.78
N ASP A 143 5.52 -2.03 21.18
CA ASP A 143 4.58 -1.86 22.31
C ASP A 143 5.32 -1.67 23.64
N ALA A 144 6.50 -2.30 23.77
CA ALA A 144 7.40 -2.10 24.91
C ALA A 144 8.14 -0.75 24.90
N GLY A 145 7.96 0.08 23.86
CA GLY A 145 8.63 1.37 23.73
C GLY A 145 10.13 1.27 23.47
N GLN A 146 10.61 0.18 22.85
CA GLN A 146 12.02 0.05 22.47
C GLN A 146 12.44 1.18 21.51
N PRO A 147 13.64 1.74 21.69
CA PRO A 147 14.12 2.83 20.84
C PRO A 147 14.19 2.38 19.38
N THR A 148 13.89 3.30 18.47
CA THR A 148 14.03 3.07 17.02
C THR A 148 15.49 2.86 16.65
N GLY A 149 15.74 1.99 15.65
CA GLY A 149 17.06 1.86 15.05
C GLY A 149 17.54 3.20 14.44
N PRO A 150 18.86 3.46 14.40
CA PRO A 150 19.39 4.76 14.01
C PRO A 150 19.08 5.15 12.55
N ARG A 151 18.87 4.16 11.67
CA ARG A 151 18.53 4.39 10.25
C ARG A 151 17.02 4.53 10.02
N PHE A 152 16.16 4.13 10.95
CA PHE A 152 14.72 4.26 10.76
C PHE A 152 14.26 5.71 10.97
N TRP A 153 13.51 6.23 10.01
CA TRP A 153 12.88 7.55 10.07
C TRP A 153 11.40 7.34 10.38
N ASP A 154 11.05 7.55 11.64
CA ASP A 154 9.68 7.35 12.13
C ASP A 154 8.70 8.40 11.59
N ASP A 155 7.42 8.03 11.52
CA ASP A 155 6.29 8.88 11.14
C ASP A 155 6.40 9.58 9.76
N MET A 156 7.10 8.96 8.81
CA MET A 156 7.32 9.54 7.48
C MET A 156 6.15 9.36 6.51
N ARG A 157 5.81 10.44 5.81
CA ARG A 157 4.81 10.49 4.74
C ARG A 157 5.49 10.42 3.38
N ILE A 158 4.91 9.69 2.43
CA ILE A 158 5.40 9.61 1.05
C ILE A 158 4.31 10.00 0.05
N ASP A 159 4.64 10.93 -0.86
CA ASP A 159 3.80 11.29 -2.01
C ASP A 159 4.50 10.91 -3.30
N LEU A 160 4.12 9.78 -3.86
CA LEU A 160 4.60 9.24 -5.13
C LEU A 160 3.48 9.27 -6.18
N SER A 161 2.50 10.17 -6.03
CA SER A 161 1.38 10.31 -6.96
C SER A 161 1.88 10.62 -8.37
N GLY A 162 1.39 9.86 -9.37
CA GLY A 162 1.79 10.01 -10.77
C GLY A 162 3.22 9.54 -11.08
N ALA A 163 3.97 9.00 -10.11
CA ALA A 163 5.33 8.55 -10.34
C ALA A 163 5.37 7.25 -11.17
N ILE A 164 6.45 7.06 -11.91
CA ILE A 164 6.80 5.76 -12.52
C ILE A 164 7.86 5.12 -11.64
N LEU A 165 7.48 4.04 -10.97
CA LEU A 165 8.30 3.33 -9.99
C LEU A 165 8.79 2.01 -10.57
N ILE A 166 10.06 1.67 -10.34
CA ILE A 166 10.73 0.54 -10.99
C ILE A 166 11.00 -0.54 -9.95
N SER A 167 10.33 -1.69 -10.09
CA SER A 167 10.44 -2.83 -9.18
C SER A 167 10.41 -2.40 -7.71
N PHE A 168 9.40 -1.59 -7.36
CA PHE A 168 9.33 -0.89 -6.08
C PHE A 168 9.16 -1.88 -4.93
N ASP A 169 10.00 -1.77 -3.91
CA ASP A 169 10.01 -2.67 -2.77
C ASP A 169 10.10 -1.87 -1.49
N ILE A 170 9.01 -1.88 -0.72
CA ILE A 170 8.93 -1.34 0.64
C ILE A 170 8.47 -2.43 1.61
N ASN A 171 8.93 -3.66 1.40
CA ASN A 171 8.65 -4.75 2.33
C ASN A 171 9.06 -4.39 3.75
N ARG A 172 8.22 -4.75 4.72
CA ARG A 172 8.42 -4.47 6.15
C ARG A 172 8.65 -2.98 6.47
N CYS A 173 8.28 -2.06 5.57
CA CYS A 173 8.38 -0.63 5.84
C CYS A 173 7.16 -0.16 6.63
N ARG A 174 7.35 0.91 7.41
CA ARG A 174 6.30 1.61 8.14
C ARG A 174 6.23 3.05 7.62
N VAL A 175 5.05 3.46 7.20
CA VAL A 175 4.78 4.81 6.68
C VAL A 175 3.55 5.38 7.36
N SER A 176 3.57 6.69 7.62
CA SER A 176 2.44 7.37 8.26
C SER A 176 1.32 7.67 7.29
N GLU A 177 1.65 8.17 6.11
CA GLU A 177 0.73 8.33 4.99
C GLU A 177 1.44 8.00 3.69
N ALA A 178 0.74 7.38 2.75
CA ALA A 178 1.32 7.03 1.46
C ALA A 178 0.34 7.29 0.32
N SER A 179 0.73 8.16 -0.61
CA SER A 179 0.01 8.38 -1.85
C SER A 179 0.77 7.78 -3.03
N PHE A 180 0.10 6.89 -3.75
CA PHE A 180 0.49 6.31 -5.03
C PHE A 180 -0.56 6.57 -6.10
N SER A 181 -1.47 7.53 -5.87
CA SER A 181 -2.55 7.81 -6.82
C SER A 181 -1.99 8.12 -8.20
N LYS A 182 -2.53 7.48 -9.24
CA LYS A 182 -2.08 7.60 -10.64
C LYS A 182 -0.63 7.16 -10.90
N ALA A 183 0.03 6.53 -9.93
CA ALA A 183 1.38 6.01 -10.12
C ALA A 183 1.34 4.76 -11.02
N THR A 184 2.45 4.51 -11.72
CA THR A 184 2.66 3.28 -12.49
C THR A 184 3.84 2.51 -11.92
N PHE A 185 3.58 1.28 -11.48
CA PHE A 185 4.60 0.36 -11.00
C PHE A 185 5.03 -0.56 -12.14
N THR A 186 6.28 -0.41 -12.55
CA THR A 186 6.89 -1.15 -13.65
C THR A 186 7.69 -2.32 -13.09
N GLY A 187 7.37 -3.51 -13.58
CA GLY A 187 7.84 -4.75 -12.98
C GLY A 187 7.12 -5.09 -11.67
N ASN A 188 7.76 -5.90 -10.85
CA ASN A 188 7.20 -6.47 -9.63
C ASN A 188 7.17 -5.45 -8.48
N ALA A 189 6.06 -5.32 -7.77
CA ALA A 189 5.92 -4.37 -6.65
C ALA A 189 5.62 -5.09 -5.33
N SER A 190 6.41 -4.81 -4.29
CA SER A 190 6.33 -5.50 -3.00
C SER A 190 6.02 -4.54 -1.86
N PHE A 191 4.90 -4.81 -1.18
CA PHE A 191 4.42 -4.18 0.05
C PHE A 191 4.25 -5.23 1.16
N ASP A 192 4.92 -6.38 1.02
CA ASP A 192 4.81 -7.48 1.97
C ASP A 192 5.19 -7.04 3.37
N LYS A 193 4.28 -7.27 4.32
CA LYS A 193 4.43 -6.87 5.72
C LYS A 193 4.64 -5.37 5.92
N ALA A 194 4.34 -4.54 4.93
CA ALA A 194 4.36 -3.10 5.09
C ALA A 194 3.22 -2.67 6.03
N THR A 195 3.45 -1.61 6.80
CA THR A 195 2.44 -1.03 7.71
C THR A 195 2.18 0.42 7.33
N PHE A 196 0.93 0.71 6.96
CA PHE A 196 0.43 2.05 6.69
C PHE A 196 -0.37 2.50 7.90
N THR A 197 0.17 3.45 8.67
CA THR A 197 -0.45 3.82 9.95
C THR A 197 -1.60 4.82 9.81
N GLY A 198 -1.56 5.59 8.74
CA GLY A 198 -2.61 6.46 8.28
C GLY A 198 -3.08 6.05 6.89
N ALA A 199 -3.60 7.03 6.17
CA ALA A 199 -4.24 6.83 4.87
C ALA A 199 -3.27 6.32 3.80
N ALA A 200 -3.77 5.39 2.97
CA ALA A 200 -3.03 4.82 1.85
C ALA A 200 -3.83 4.93 0.55
N TRP A 201 -3.40 5.80 -0.35
CA TRP A 201 -4.07 6.07 -1.62
C TRP A 201 -3.38 5.34 -2.78
N PHE A 202 -4.13 4.46 -3.45
CA PHE A 202 -3.77 3.74 -4.65
C PHE A 202 -4.78 3.99 -5.78
N ASP A 203 -5.52 5.11 -5.71
CA ASP A 203 -6.51 5.47 -6.74
C ASP A 203 -5.86 5.60 -8.12
N GLU A 204 -6.46 4.99 -9.13
CA GLU A 204 -6.00 5.04 -10.53
C GLU A 204 -4.55 4.53 -10.70
N VAL A 205 -4.03 3.75 -9.75
CA VAL A 205 -2.70 3.14 -9.85
C VAL A 205 -2.70 2.05 -10.93
N THR A 206 -1.57 1.89 -11.63
CA THR A 206 -1.36 0.76 -12.53
C THR A 206 -0.16 -0.07 -12.08
N PHE A 207 -0.39 -1.34 -11.76
CA PHE A 207 0.65 -2.33 -11.52
C PHE A 207 0.83 -3.21 -12.76
N THR A 208 1.99 -3.10 -13.42
CA THR A 208 2.25 -3.86 -14.65
C THR A 208 2.82 -5.27 -14.39
N GLY A 209 3.33 -5.51 -13.20
CA GLY A 209 3.87 -6.80 -12.76
C GLY A 209 3.08 -7.39 -11.59
N THR A 210 3.57 -8.50 -11.05
CA THR A 210 2.95 -9.11 -9.87
C THR A 210 3.10 -8.17 -8.68
N THR A 211 2.04 -8.05 -7.88
CA THR A 211 2.01 -7.17 -6.71
C THR A 211 1.73 -7.97 -5.45
N TRP A 212 2.55 -7.76 -4.41
CA TRP A 212 2.40 -8.45 -3.14
C TRP A 212 2.10 -7.48 -2.01
N PHE A 213 1.04 -7.78 -1.27
CA PHE A 213 0.58 -7.14 -0.04
C PHE A 213 0.42 -8.21 1.06
N HIS A 214 1.17 -9.31 1.00
CA HIS A 214 1.04 -10.40 1.95
C HIS A 214 1.37 -9.90 3.36
N ARG A 215 0.41 -10.08 4.29
CA ARG A 215 0.51 -9.57 5.66
C ARG A 215 0.74 -8.06 5.76
N ALA A 216 0.39 -7.29 4.72
CA ALA A 216 0.37 -5.83 4.83
C ALA A 216 -0.72 -5.41 5.83
N THR A 217 -0.43 -4.36 6.61
CA THR A 217 -1.35 -3.83 7.61
C THR A 217 -1.69 -2.38 7.28
N PHE A 218 -2.98 -2.10 7.13
CA PHE A 218 -3.52 -0.77 6.87
C PHE A 218 -4.37 -0.34 8.05
N THR A 219 -3.86 0.60 8.85
CA THR A 219 -4.59 1.11 10.02
C THR A 219 -5.38 2.38 9.73
N GLY A 220 -5.06 3.09 8.64
CA GLY A 220 -5.91 4.14 8.08
C GLY A 220 -6.85 3.62 6.99
N GLU A 221 -7.62 4.54 6.42
CA GLU A 221 -8.45 4.32 5.24
C GLU A 221 -7.58 3.97 4.02
N THR A 222 -8.09 3.08 3.17
CA THR A 222 -7.35 2.60 1.99
C THR A 222 -8.19 2.71 0.74
N TRP A 223 -7.64 3.31 -0.31
CA TRP A 223 -8.32 3.48 -1.59
C TRP A 223 -7.57 2.80 -2.71
N PHE A 224 -8.24 1.94 -3.46
CA PHE A 224 -7.80 1.30 -4.69
C PHE A 224 -8.75 1.67 -5.84
N ASN A 225 -9.38 2.85 -5.80
CA ASN A 225 -10.43 3.11 -6.78
C ASN A 225 -9.85 3.16 -8.18
N LYS A 226 -10.42 2.42 -9.12
CA LYS A 226 -9.95 2.30 -10.52
C LYS A 226 -8.49 1.86 -10.61
N ALA A 227 -7.98 1.17 -9.59
CA ALA A 227 -6.67 0.53 -9.64
C ALA A 227 -6.68 -0.60 -10.69
N ILE A 228 -5.56 -0.78 -11.39
CA ILE A 228 -5.39 -1.82 -12.41
C ILE A 228 -4.22 -2.72 -12.03
N PHE A 229 -4.51 -4.00 -11.82
CA PHE A 229 -3.52 -5.05 -11.58
C PHE A 229 -3.43 -5.95 -12.81
N THR A 230 -2.38 -5.81 -13.62
CA THR A 230 -2.29 -6.53 -14.90
C THR A 230 -1.77 -7.99 -14.76
N LYS A 231 -1.26 -8.33 -13.57
CA LYS A 231 -0.78 -9.65 -13.16
C LYS A 231 -1.36 -9.98 -11.78
N ASN A 232 -0.86 -11.03 -11.13
CA ASN A 232 -1.40 -11.48 -9.85
C ASN A 232 -1.25 -10.38 -8.78
N ALA A 233 -2.30 -10.17 -7.99
CA ALA A 233 -2.33 -9.26 -6.86
C ALA A 233 -2.60 -10.07 -5.59
N ARG A 234 -1.66 -10.08 -4.65
CA ARG A 234 -1.69 -10.96 -3.47
C ARG A 234 -1.84 -10.18 -2.18
N PHE A 235 -3.05 -10.10 -1.66
CA PHE A 235 -3.44 -9.53 -0.37
C PHE A 235 -3.64 -10.60 0.72
N ASN A 236 -3.09 -11.80 0.54
CA ASN A 236 -3.25 -12.90 1.49
C ASN A 236 -2.78 -12.47 2.89
N GLU A 237 -3.60 -12.73 3.91
CA GLU A 237 -3.35 -12.34 5.31
C GLU A 237 -3.17 -10.82 5.52
N ALA A 238 -3.56 -9.96 4.57
CA ALA A 238 -3.58 -8.52 4.77
C ALA A 238 -4.67 -8.12 5.78
N THR A 239 -4.41 -7.05 6.54
CA THR A 239 -5.34 -6.52 7.54
C THR A 239 -5.69 -5.07 7.23
N PHE A 240 -6.99 -4.80 7.12
CA PHE A 240 -7.57 -3.47 6.92
C PHE A 240 -8.42 -3.12 8.13
N THR A 241 -7.99 -2.16 8.95
CA THR A 241 -8.71 -1.82 10.19
C THR A 241 -9.80 -0.77 9.99
N LYS A 242 -9.72 0.00 8.90
CA LYS A 242 -10.70 0.99 8.46
C LYS A 242 -11.30 0.57 7.12
N ASP A 243 -12.13 1.44 6.58
CA ASP A 243 -12.81 1.22 5.32
C ASP A 243 -11.81 1.11 4.16
N ILE A 244 -12.12 0.20 3.24
CA ILE A 244 -11.41 0.03 1.97
C ILE A 244 -12.37 0.29 0.81
N TRP A 245 -11.95 1.11 -0.14
CA TRP A 245 -12.64 1.35 -1.41
C TRP A 245 -11.87 0.71 -2.55
N CYS A 246 -12.51 -0.18 -3.31
CA CYS A 246 -11.85 -1.05 -4.27
C CYS A 246 -12.77 -1.41 -5.46
N ASP A 247 -13.11 -0.45 -6.32
CA ASP A 247 -13.68 -0.70 -7.66
C ASP A 247 -12.58 -1.02 -8.70
N ALA A 248 -11.59 -1.82 -8.28
CA ALA A 248 -10.39 -2.13 -9.05
C ALA A 248 -10.63 -3.19 -10.12
N THR A 249 -9.75 -3.22 -11.13
CA THR A 249 -9.65 -4.28 -12.14
C THR A 249 -8.47 -5.19 -11.87
N PHE A 250 -8.74 -6.47 -11.61
CA PHE A 250 -7.75 -7.52 -11.43
C PHE A 250 -7.73 -8.43 -12.65
N THR A 251 -6.69 -8.31 -13.49
CA THR A 251 -6.64 -9.14 -14.69
C THR A 251 -6.01 -10.51 -14.45
N GLY A 252 -5.07 -10.59 -13.51
CA GLY A 252 -4.53 -11.84 -12.99
C GLY A 252 -5.29 -12.35 -11.76
N GLU A 253 -4.73 -13.36 -11.11
CA GLU A 253 -5.26 -13.90 -9.84
C GLU A 253 -5.28 -12.81 -8.75
N ALA A 254 -6.41 -12.65 -8.08
CA ALA A 254 -6.58 -11.75 -6.94
C ALA A 254 -6.77 -12.56 -5.65
N GLY A 255 -5.72 -12.64 -4.84
CA GLY A 255 -5.72 -13.43 -3.62
C GLY A 255 -5.95 -12.58 -2.38
N PHE A 256 -7.05 -12.81 -1.66
CA PHE A 256 -7.42 -12.23 -0.36
C PHE A 256 -7.57 -13.31 0.72
N ARG A 257 -6.92 -14.47 0.53
CA ARG A 257 -7.04 -15.60 1.45
C ARG A 257 -6.62 -15.17 2.86
N ARG A 258 -7.48 -15.43 3.85
CA ARG A 258 -7.24 -15.03 5.26
C ARG A 258 -7.06 -13.53 5.48
N ALA A 259 -7.47 -12.69 4.53
CA ALA A 259 -7.48 -11.23 4.74
C ALA A 259 -8.56 -10.87 5.78
N THR A 260 -8.30 -9.81 6.54
CA THR A 260 -9.22 -9.29 7.57
C THR A 260 -9.63 -7.88 7.25
N PHE A 261 -10.93 -7.65 7.16
CA PHE A 261 -11.56 -6.34 6.93
C PHE A 261 -12.38 -5.98 8.16
N THR A 262 -11.89 -5.03 8.97
CA THR A 262 -12.58 -4.59 10.19
C THR A 262 -13.59 -3.50 9.87
N GLY A 263 -13.19 -2.53 9.03
CA GLY A 263 -14.11 -1.55 8.46
C GLY A 263 -14.92 -2.13 7.29
N THR A 264 -15.63 -1.24 6.60
CA THR A 264 -16.43 -1.61 5.43
C THR A 264 -15.52 -1.95 4.25
N ALA A 265 -15.77 -3.09 3.62
CA ALA A 265 -15.06 -3.53 2.43
C ALA A 265 -15.90 -3.26 1.18
N TRP A 266 -15.63 -2.15 0.50
CA TRP A 266 -16.30 -1.75 -0.73
C TRP A 266 -15.58 -2.33 -1.95
N PHE A 267 -16.05 -3.48 -2.42
CA PHE A 267 -15.70 -4.08 -3.72
C PHE A 267 -16.86 -3.92 -4.74
N ASP A 268 -17.75 -2.94 -4.51
CA ASP A 268 -18.81 -2.62 -5.48
C ASP A 268 -18.17 -2.28 -6.83
N GLU A 269 -18.73 -2.83 -7.92
CA GLU A 269 -18.25 -2.64 -9.30
C GLU A 269 -16.81 -3.13 -9.58
N ALA A 270 -16.17 -3.83 -8.64
CA ALA A 270 -14.87 -4.46 -8.86
C ALA A 270 -14.93 -5.52 -9.96
N THR A 271 -13.89 -5.59 -10.79
CA THR A 271 -13.79 -6.56 -11.89
C THR A 271 -12.63 -7.52 -11.67
N PHE A 272 -12.95 -8.80 -11.51
CA PHE A 272 -12.00 -9.90 -11.40
C PHE A 272 -12.05 -10.73 -12.68
N THR A 273 -11.07 -10.56 -13.57
CA THR A 273 -11.00 -11.39 -14.79
C THR A 273 -10.20 -12.67 -14.57
N GLY A 274 -9.27 -12.68 -13.62
CA GLY A 274 -8.64 -13.91 -13.11
C GLY A 274 -9.38 -14.49 -11.90
N GLU A 275 -8.88 -15.61 -11.37
CA GLU A 275 -9.43 -16.23 -10.16
C GLU A 275 -9.39 -15.25 -8.97
N ALA A 276 -10.46 -15.24 -8.17
CA ALA A 276 -10.58 -14.36 -7.00
C ALA A 276 -10.77 -15.19 -5.73
N GLY A 277 -9.75 -15.21 -4.88
CA GLY A 277 -9.71 -16.07 -3.68
C GLY A 277 -9.90 -15.29 -2.39
N PHE A 278 -11.07 -15.37 -1.78
CA PHE A 278 -11.44 -14.85 -0.46
C PHE A 278 -11.57 -15.95 0.60
N ASP A 279 -11.02 -17.13 0.35
CA ASP A 279 -11.04 -18.24 1.29
C ASP A 279 -10.55 -17.82 2.68
N LYS A 280 -11.34 -18.14 3.72
CA LYS A 280 -11.05 -17.82 5.12
C LYS A 280 -10.87 -16.32 5.40
N ALA A 281 -11.31 -15.45 4.50
CA ALA A 281 -11.35 -14.02 4.76
C ALA A 281 -12.39 -13.72 5.84
N THR A 282 -12.12 -12.69 6.64
CA THR A 282 -13.01 -12.22 7.70
C THR A 282 -13.47 -10.81 7.40
N PHE A 283 -14.78 -10.62 7.26
CA PHE A 283 -15.43 -9.33 7.07
C PHE A 283 -16.19 -8.97 8.34
N SER A 284 -15.57 -8.13 9.17
CA SER A 284 -16.19 -7.68 10.43
C SER A 284 -17.17 -6.53 10.21
N GLY A 285 -16.81 -5.58 9.33
CA GLY A 285 -17.69 -4.56 8.81
C GLY A 285 -18.57 -5.06 7.65
N GLU A 286 -19.28 -4.16 6.98
CA GLU A 286 -20.07 -4.56 5.80
C GLU A 286 -19.16 -5.04 4.67
N ALA A 287 -19.52 -6.15 4.02
CA ALA A 287 -18.86 -6.68 2.83
C ALA A 287 -19.73 -6.37 1.61
N ARG A 288 -19.26 -5.51 0.72
CA ARG A 288 -20.05 -5.03 -0.42
C ARG A 288 -19.38 -5.45 -1.73
N PHE A 289 -20.11 -6.20 -2.53
CA PHE A 289 -19.72 -6.73 -3.84
C PHE A 289 -20.82 -6.46 -4.87
N ASN A 290 -21.65 -5.41 -4.68
CA ASN A 290 -22.76 -5.18 -5.60
C ASN A 290 -22.22 -4.82 -6.97
N LYS A 291 -22.80 -5.41 -8.02
CA LYS A 291 -22.37 -5.22 -9.41
C LYS A 291 -20.91 -5.62 -9.68
N ALA A 292 -20.26 -6.32 -8.76
CA ALA A 292 -18.93 -6.89 -9.01
C ALA A 292 -19.03 -7.99 -10.07
N THR A 293 -17.97 -8.15 -10.86
CA THR A 293 -17.90 -9.16 -11.92
C THR A 293 -16.75 -10.12 -11.65
N PHE A 294 -17.06 -11.42 -11.59
CA PHE A 294 -16.11 -12.52 -11.47
C PHE A 294 -16.16 -13.37 -12.75
N SER A 295 -15.12 -13.26 -13.57
CA SER A 295 -15.05 -13.96 -14.87
C SER A 295 -14.55 -15.40 -14.74
N GLU A 296 -13.75 -15.66 -13.71
CA GLU A 296 -13.23 -16.97 -13.33
C GLU A 296 -13.83 -17.41 -11.99
N ASP A 297 -13.31 -18.49 -11.41
CA ASP A 297 -13.80 -19.00 -10.14
C ASP A 297 -13.60 -17.99 -9.00
N ALA A 298 -14.65 -17.81 -8.20
CA ALA A 298 -14.67 -16.95 -7.02
C ALA A 298 -14.80 -17.81 -5.76
N GLU A 299 -13.76 -17.80 -4.93
CA GLU A 299 -13.65 -18.68 -3.77
C GLU A 299 -13.91 -17.90 -2.47
N PHE A 300 -14.97 -18.24 -1.75
CA PHE A 300 -15.33 -17.67 -0.44
C PHE A 300 -15.42 -18.78 0.61
N ARG A 301 -14.65 -19.87 0.46
CA ARG A 301 -14.79 -21.05 1.32
C ARG A 301 -14.28 -20.72 2.70
N ASP A 302 -15.03 -21.15 3.71
CA ASP A 302 -14.75 -20.84 5.12
C ASP A 302 -14.64 -19.31 5.41
N ALA A 303 -15.21 -18.45 4.56
CA ALA A 303 -15.26 -17.01 4.83
C ALA A 303 -16.21 -16.71 5.99
N THR A 304 -15.89 -15.68 6.77
CA THR A 304 -16.68 -15.22 7.90
C THR A 304 -17.24 -13.82 7.62
N PHE A 305 -18.57 -13.67 7.68
CA PHE A 305 -19.27 -12.40 7.54
C PHE A 305 -19.96 -12.07 8.86
N THR A 306 -19.45 -11.07 9.60
CA THR A 306 -20.13 -10.58 10.81
C THR A 306 -20.97 -9.34 10.56
N GLY A 307 -20.56 -8.50 9.61
CA GLY A 307 -21.38 -7.40 9.09
C GLY A 307 -22.28 -7.82 7.92
N ASN A 308 -23.10 -6.89 7.43
CA ASN A 308 -23.96 -7.13 6.28
C ASN A 308 -23.14 -7.53 5.05
N ALA A 309 -23.57 -8.56 4.34
CA ALA A 309 -22.96 -9.01 3.10
C ALA A 309 -23.89 -8.67 1.94
N ARG A 310 -23.41 -7.88 0.96
CA ARG A 310 -24.22 -7.41 -0.17
C ARG A 310 -23.59 -7.82 -1.49
N PHE A 311 -24.23 -8.76 -2.17
CA PHE A 311 -23.87 -9.32 -3.48
C PHE A 311 -24.95 -9.03 -4.53
N GLY A 312 -25.69 -7.93 -4.39
CA GLY A 312 -26.75 -7.56 -5.32
C GLY A 312 -26.21 -7.30 -6.73
N GLU A 313 -26.86 -7.84 -7.75
CA GLU A 313 -26.45 -7.69 -9.16
C GLU A 313 -25.01 -8.18 -9.45
N VAL A 314 -24.43 -9.05 -8.61
CA VAL A 314 -23.12 -9.65 -8.86
C VAL A 314 -23.19 -10.61 -10.06
N THR A 315 -22.14 -10.64 -10.87
CA THR A 315 -22.02 -11.60 -11.99
C THR A 315 -20.92 -12.61 -11.70
N PHE A 316 -21.28 -13.90 -11.69
CA PHE A 316 -20.33 -15.02 -11.69
C PHE A 316 -20.41 -15.76 -13.02
N SER A 317 -19.36 -15.66 -13.84
CA SER A 317 -19.30 -16.34 -15.15
C SER A 317 -18.93 -17.81 -15.05
N LYS A 318 -18.27 -18.21 -13.94
CA LYS A 318 -17.93 -19.60 -13.61
C LYS A 318 -18.43 -19.98 -12.21
N GLY A 319 -17.63 -20.70 -11.42
CA GLY A 319 -18.01 -21.17 -10.09
C GLY A 319 -17.92 -20.07 -9.04
N ALA A 320 -18.89 -20.03 -8.15
CA ALA A 320 -18.82 -19.27 -6.90
C ALA A 320 -18.94 -20.26 -5.74
N TYR A 321 -18.02 -20.23 -4.79
CA TYR A 321 -17.94 -21.23 -3.73
C TYR A 321 -17.96 -20.59 -2.36
N PHE A 322 -19.14 -20.50 -1.73
CA PHE A 322 -19.32 -19.92 -0.39
C PHE A 322 -19.35 -20.96 0.74
N GLN A 323 -19.27 -22.24 0.38
CA GLN A 323 -19.39 -23.35 1.33
C GLN A 323 -18.07 -23.61 2.07
N GLY A 324 -18.17 -24.19 3.25
CA GLY A 324 -17.02 -24.57 4.05
C GLY A 324 -17.47 -24.99 5.45
N LYS A 325 -16.73 -25.89 6.09
CA LYS A 325 -17.08 -26.36 7.44
C LYS A 325 -17.02 -25.22 8.46
N ASP A 326 -16.14 -24.25 8.23
CA ASP A 326 -15.87 -23.12 9.10
C ASP A 326 -16.50 -21.82 8.54
N ALA A 327 -17.28 -21.91 7.46
CA ALA A 327 -18.01 -20.76 6.92
C ALA A 327 -19.06 -20.29 7.94
N GLN A 328 -19.13 -18.98 8.16
CA GLN A 328 -19.96 -18.37 9.19
C GLN A 328 -20.60 -17.07 8.72
N VAL A 329 -21.92 -16.97 8.88
CA VAL A 329 -22.70 -15.75 8.74
C VAL A 329 -23.28 -15.43 10.12
N PHE A 330 -22.94 -14.29 10.70
CA PHE A 330 -23.59 -13.82 11.91
C PHE A 330 -24.82 -12.99 11.55
N GLN A 331 -25.82 -12.98 12.44
CA GLN A 331 -27.12 -12.35 12.18
C GLN A 331 -27.73 -12.85 10.86
N PRO A 332 -27.97 -14.16 10.70
CA PRO A 332 -28.44 -14.72 9.43
C PRO A 332 -29.78 -14.14 8.93
N ASP A 333 -30.53 -13.47 9.80
CA ASP A 333 -31.76 -12.72 9.54
C ASP A 333 -31.54 -11.21 9.24
N GLY A 334 -30.29 -10.76 9.24
CA GLY A 334 -29.88 -9.40 8.94
C GLY A 334 -30.09 -8.99 7.47
N HIS A 335 -29.69 -7.77 7.12
CA HIS A 335 -29.86 -7.19 5.79
C HIS A 335 -28.81 -7.69 4.78
N HIS A 336 -28.65 -9.01 4.67
CA HIS A 336 -27.81 -9.63 3.66
C HIS A 336 -28.52 -9.71 2.31
N SER A 337 -27.78 -9.52 1.23
CA SER A 337 -28.21 -9.88 -0.13
C SER A 337 -27.20 -10.85 -0.72
N TRP A 338 -27.60 -12.11 -0.90
CA TRP A 338 -26.74 -13.16 -1.46
C TRP A 338 -26.96 -13.31 -2.96
N PRO A 339 -26.00 -13.89 -3.70
CA PRO A 339 -26.19 -14.19 -5.11
C PRO A 339 -27.37 -15.14 -5.32
N ASP A 340 -28.00 -15.09 -6.48
CA ASP A 340 -29.14 -15.95 -6.82
C ASP A 340 -28.82 -17.43 -6.60
N GLY A 341 -29.79 -18.14 -6.00
CA GLY A 341 -29.65 -19.56 -5.68
C GLY A 341 -28.81 -19.84 -4.43
N TRP A 342 -28.33 -18.84 -3.69
CA TRP A 342 -27.70 -19.03 -2.37
C TRP A 342 -28.63 -18.59 -1.25
N VAL A 343 -28.68 -19.39 -0.19
CA VAL A 343 -29.43 -19.06 1.04
C VAL A 343 -28.58 -19.32 2.28
N VAL A 344 -28.92 -18.61 3.35
CA VAL A 344 -28.33 -18.84 4.67
C VAL A 344 -29.11 -19.92 5.40
N VAL A 345 -28.42 -20.94 5.86
CA VAL A 345 -28.95 -21.98 6.74
C VAL A 345 -28.46 -21.71 8.17
N VAL A 346 -29.41 -21.53 9.09
CA VAL A 346 -29.13 -21.20 10.49
C VAL A 346 -28.71 -22.45 11.27
N ARG A 347 -27.64 -22.34 12.05
CA ARG A 347 -27.13 -23.36 12.98
C ARG A 347 -27.75 -23.18 14.38
N PRO A 348 -27.77 -24.25 15.21
CA PRO A 348 -28.27 -24.15 16.58
C PRO A 348 -27.53 -23.16 17.50
N ASP A 349 -26.29 -22.80 17.16
CA ASP A 349 -25.47 -21.84 17.92
C ASP A 349 -25.78 -20.36 17.59
N GLY A 350 -26.77 -20.10 16.72
CA GLY A 350 -27.18 -18.75 16.31
C GLY A 350 -26.37 -18.17 15.14
N THR A 351 -25.33 -18.86 14.68
CA THR A 351 -24.64 -18.54 13.41
C THR A 351 -25.35 -19.20 12.23
N GLY A 352 -25.01 -18.82 11.01
CA GLY A 352 -25.46 -19.48 9.79
C GLY A 352 -24.32 -19.88 8.87
N PHE A 353 -24.62 -20.64 7.82
CA PHE A 353 -23.70 -20.91 6.72
C PHE A 353 -24.42 -20.81 5.38
N LEU A 354 -23.66 -20.59 4.31
CA LEU A 354 -24.21 -20.46 2.96
C LEU A 354 -24.35 -21.81 2.29
N GLN A 355 -25.54 -22.07 1.76
CA GLN A 355 -25.83 -23.25 0.97
C GLN A 355 -26.50 -22.84 -0.34
N ARG A 356 -26.10 -23.49 -1.44
CA ARG A 356 -26.78 -23.34 -2.71
C ARG A 356 -28.12 -24.09 -2.65
N GLN A 357 -29.23 -23.42 -2.92
CA GLN A 357 -30.51 -24.08 -3.14
C GLN A 357 -30.39 -24.98 -4.38
N GLU A 358 -30.57 -26.28 -4.17
CA GLU A 358 -30.76 -27.19 -5.29
C GLU A 358 -32.09 -26.84 -5.95
N THR A 359 -32.03 -26.46 -7.23
CA THR A 359 -33.24 -26.30 -8.03
C THR A 359 -33.90 -27.68 -8.09
N VAL A 360 -35.02 -27.85 -7.39
CA VAL A 360 -35.87 -29.03 -7.59
C VAL A 360 -36.36 -28.94 -9.02
N ALA A 361 -35.71 -29.66 -9.94
CA ALA A 361 -36.29 -29.92 -11.24
C ALA A 361 -37.65 -30.57 -10.98
N SER A 362 -38.73 -29.90 -11.34
CA SER A 362 -40.06 -30.49 -11.23
C SER A 362 -40.13 -31.67 -12.20
N SER A 363 -39.80 -32.86 -11.71
CA SER A 363 -40.27 -34.11 -12.29
C SER A 363 -41.77 -34.20 -12.00
N ALA A 364 -42.55 -33.42 -12.75
CA ALA A 364 -43.98 -33.64 -12.86
C ALA A 364 -44.17 -35.02 -13.49
N ASN A 365 -44.50 -35.98 -12.64
CA ASN A 365 -44.93 -37.33 -12.96
C ASN A 365 -45.94 -37.32 -14.11
N LEU A 366 -45.55 -37.86 -15.27
CA LEU A 366 -46.47 -38.46 -16.23
C LEU A 366 -46.36 -39.97 -16.08
N ALA A 367 -47.08 -40.54 -15.12
CA ALA A 367 -47.29 -41.98 -15.05
C ALA A 367 -48.63 -42.30 -14.35
N GLY A 368 -49.59 -42.77 -15.17
CA GLY A 368 -50.78 -43.53 -14.78
C GLY A 368 -51.93 -42.69 -14.22
N SER A 369 -53.20 -42.90 -14.55
CA SER A 369 -53.89 -43.94 -15.32
C SER A 369 -55.36 -43.50 -15.35
N ASP A 370 -56.07 -43.61 -16.46
CA ASP A 370 -57.16 -44.60 -16.50
C ASP A 370 -57.84 -44.69 -17.87
N VAL A 371 -58.25 -45.92 -18.11
CA VAL A 371 -58.92 -46.50 -19.26
C VAL A 371 -60.44 -46.28 -19.10
N ASP A 372 -61.08 -45.74 -20.16
CA ASP A 372 -62.44 -45.99 -20.71
C ASP A 372 -63.68 -45.95 -19.77
N PRO A 373 -64.92 -45.63 -20.23
CA PRO A 373 -65.54 -46.29 -21.40
C PRO A 373 -66.57 -45.48 -22.24
N LYS A 374 -66.83 -46.00 -23.46
CA LYS A 374 -68.05 -45.82 -24.29
C LYS A 374 -68.27 -44.43 -24.92
N ASN A 375 -68.17 -44.33 -26.24
CA ASN A 375 -69.26 -44.59 -27.20
C ASN A 375 -68.76 -44.52 -28.64
#